data_AF-A0A5R2MZ28-F1
#
_entry.id   AF-A0A5R2MZ28-F1
#
_cell.length_a   1.000
_cell.length_b   1.000
_cell.length_c   1.000
_cell.angle_alpha   90.00
_cell.angle_beta   90.00
_cell.angle_gamma   90.00
#
_symmetry.space_group_name_H-M   'P 1'
#
loop_
_entity.id
_entity.type
_entity.pdbx_description
1 polymer ?
#
loop_
_entity_poly.entity_id
_entity_poly.type
_entity_poly.pdbx_seq_one_letter_code
_entity_poly.pdbx_strand_id
1 'polypeptide(L)'
;DRVARSLAMRGFLDNAGWGQARRRHFIGDASARSYEIVSLAGEAPRVLMNSPRLVLGPPVRDGKPYAVIAHTARSVSAFVAIDRALLAAGVAVPRIDAQDLDQGFLLLEHLGSEGFLAGNGEPVAER
;
A
#
# COMPACT_ATOMS: atom_id res chain seq x y z
N ASP A 1 1.99 -14.95 12.58
CA ASP A 1 0.67 -15.60 12.51
C ASP A 1 -0.34 -14.68 11.80
N ARG A 2 -1.20 -15.24 10.93
CA ARG A 2 -2.16 -14.49 10.09
C ARG A 2 -3.24 -13.79 10.92
N VAL A 3 -3.70 -14.41 12.01
CA VAL A 3 -4.72 -13.83 12.89
C VAL A 3 -4.16 -12.60 13.60
N ALA A 4 -2.98 -12.71 14.20
CA ALA A 4 -2.29 -11.59 14.84
C ALA A 4 -2.11 -10.41 13.87
N ARG A 5 -1.76 -10.67 12.61
CA ARG A 5 -1.63 -9.60 11.60
C ARG A 5 -2.96 -8.93 11.28
N SER A 6 -4.04 -9.71 11.20
CA SER A 6 -5.39 -9.16 10.99
C SER A 6 -5.85 -8.28 12.15
N LEU A 7 -5.55 -8.68 13.39
CA LEU A 7 -5.83 -7.90 14.59
C LEU A 7 -5.00 -6.61 14.63
N ALA A 8 -3.72 -6.66 14.27
CA ALA A 8 -2.87 -5.48 14.19
C ALA A 8 -3.38 -4.47 13.15
N MET A 9 -3.87 -4.93 11.99
CA MET A 9 -4.53 -4.07 11.00
C MET A 9 -5.80 -3.41 11.55
N ARG A 10 -6.61 -4.13 12.35
CA ARG A 10 -7.80 -3.54 12.99
C ARG A 10 -7.41 -2.46 13.99
N GLY A 11 -6.46 -2.74 14.88
CA GLY A 11 -5.96 -1.74 15.84
C GLY A 11 -5.36 -0.51 15.16
N PHE A 12 -4.64 -0.69 14.05
CA PHE A 12 -4.17 0.43 13.23
C PHE A 12 -5.32 1.28 12.68
N LEU A 13 -6.37 0.65 12.13
CA LEU A 13 -7.54 1.37 11.64
C LEU A 13 -8.33 2.04 12.77
N ASP A 14 -8.50 1.38 13.92
CA ASP A 14 -9.13 1.96 15.11
C ASP A 14 -8.43 3.27 15.50
N ASN A 15 -7.10 3.23 15.61
CA ASN A 15 -6.28 4.41 15.95
C ASN A 15 -6.34 5.52 14.88
N ALA A 16 -6.60 5.17 13.62
CA ALA A 16 -6.74 6.12 12.52
C ALA A 16 -8.17 6.70 12.41
N GLY A 17 -9.13 6.28 13.25
CA GLY A 17 -10.54 6.69 13.15
C GLY A 17 -11.37 5.86 12.16
N TRP A 18 -10.84 4.74 11.67
CA TRP A 18 -11.44 3.84 10.68
C TRP A 18 -11.89 2.49 11.28
N GLY A 19 -12.04 2.41 12.60
CA GLY A 19 -12.31 1.16 13.31
C GLY A 19 -13.60 0.43 12.92
N GLN A 20 -14.63 1.18 12.54
CA GLN A 20 -15.92 0.63 12.08
C GLN A 20 -15.96 0.35 10.57
N ALA A 21 -14.84 0.53 9.88
CA ALA A 21 -14.82 0.40 8.43
C ALA A 21 -14.89 -1.07 7.98
N ARG A 22 -15.60 -1.28 6.88
CA ARG A 22 -15.59 -2.57 6.18
C ARG A 22 -14.32 -2.69 5.36
N ARG A 23 -13.74 -3.89 5.37
CA ARG A 23 -12.51 -4.22 4.66
C ARG A 23 -12.82 -5.25 3.58
N ARG A 24 -12.38 -5.00 2.36
CA ARG A 24 -12.50 -5.92 1.22
C ARG A 24 -11.14 -6.10 0.58
N HIS A 25 -10.78 -7.34 0.27
CA HIS A 25 -9.54 -7.62 -0.44
C HIS A 25 -9.48 -6.84 -1.77
N PHE A 26 -8.37 -6.18 -2.01
CA PHE A 26 -8.05 -5.52 -3.27
C PHE A 26 -7.18 -6.45 -4.10
N ILE A 27 -7.25 -6.35 -5.43
CA ILE A 27 -6.44 -7.18 -6.33
C ILE A 27 -4.97 -7.08 -5.90
N GLY A 28 -4.33 -8.23 -5.69
CA GLY A 28 -2.94 -8.29 -5.28
C GLY A 28 -2.00 -7.73 -6.34
N ASP A 29 -0.89 -7.15 -5.91
CA ASP A 29 0.25 -6.93 -6.79
C ASP A 29 1.17 -8.18 -6.77
N ALA A 30 2.13 -8.27 -7.69
CA ALA A 30 3.09 -9.38 -7.71
C ALA A 30 4.15 -9.27 -6.58
N SER A 31 3.79 -8.68 -5.44
CA SER A 31 4.71 -8.42 -4.33
C SER A 31 4.24 -9.08 -3.02
N ALA A 32 5.07 -8.96 -1.97
CA ALA A 32 4.73 -9.43 -0.63
C ALA A 32 3.76 -8.49 0.11
N ARG A 33 3.36 -7.38 -0.53
CA ARG A 33 2.43 -6.39 0.00
C ARG A 33 1.01 -6.84 -0.34
N SER A 34 0.07 -6.51 0.53
CA SER A 34 -1.35 -6.73 0.26
C SER A 34 -2.12 -5.44 0.45
N TYR A 35 -3.17 -5.26 -0.35
CA TYR A 35 -4.04 -4.10 -0.26
C TYR A 35 -5.47 -4.53 0.06
N GLU A 36 -6.19 -3.67 0.75
CA GLU A 36 -7.61 -3.81 1.00
C GLU A 36 -8.30 -2.48 0.78
N ILE A 37 -9.48 -2.49 0.17
CA ILE A 37 -10.36 -1.32 0.20
C ILE A 37 -11.00 -1.25 1.57
N VAL A 38 -10.92 -0.07 2.16
CA VAL A 38 -11.53 0.27 3.44
C VAL A 38 -12.67 1.27 3.18
N SER A 39 -13.86 0.96 3.67
CA SER A 39 -15.05 1.77 3.45
C SER A 39 -15.76 2.07 4.77
N LEU A 40 -15.99 3.36 5.02
CA LEU A 40 -16.72 3.88 6.19
C LEU A 40 -17.89 4.72 5.69
N ALA A 41 -19.05 4.60 6.33
CA ALA A 41 -20.25 5.32 5.88
C ALA A 41 -20.04 6.84 5.98
N GLY A 42 -20.35 7.57 4.90
CA GLY A 42 -20.15 9.02 4.82
C GLY A 42 -18.75 9.45 4.38
N GLU A 43 -17.80 8.52 4.27
CA GLU A 43 -16.43 8.79 3.84
C GLU A 43 -16.14 8.23 2.45
N ALA A 44 -15.32 8.94 1.68
CA ALA A 44 -14.73 8.36 0.48
C ALA A 44 -13.86 7.14 0.84
N PRO A 45 -13.78 6.10 0.00
CA PRO A 45 -12.99 4.90 0.32
C PRO A 45 -11.50 5.22 0.49
N ARG A 46 -10.80 4.30 1.17
CA ARG A 46 -9.34 4.31 1.34
C ARG A 46 -8.76 2.96 0.96
N VAL A 47 -7.44 2.93 0.76
CA VAL A 47 -6.67 1.71 0.57
C VAL A 47 -5.83 1.46 1.81
N LEU A 48 -6.08 0.35 2.51
CA LEU A 48 -5.18 -0.16 3.54
C LEU A 48 -4.07 -0.94 2.86
N MET A 49 -2.85 -0.45 2.99
CA MET A 49 -1.65 -1.16 2.57
C MET A 49 -1.06 -1.91 3.75
N ASN A 50 -0.87 -3.22 3.59
CA ASN A 50 -0.13 -4.08 4.50
C ASN A 50 1.19 -4.50 3.84
N SER A 51 2.29 -3.93 4.31
CA SER A 51 3.63 -4.12 3.77
C SER A 51 4.61 -4.45 4.92
N PRO A 52 4.56 -5.68 5.46
CA PRO A 52 5.46 -6.09 6.52
C PRO A 52 6.92 -5.99 6.10
N ARG A 53 7.85 -5.95 7.07
CA ARG A 53 9.29 -5.97 6.78
C ARG A 53 9.64 -7.19 5.93
N LEU A 54 10.45 -6.96 4.90
CA LEU A 54 10.84 -8.01 3.96
C LEU A 54 11.75 -9.03 4.64
N VAL A 55 11.28 -10.27 4.77
CA VAL A 55 12.09 -11.41 5.18
C VAL A 55 13.01 -11.79 4.01
N LEU A 56 14.31 -11.96 4.27
CA LEU A 56 15.25 -12.37 3.22
C LEU A 56 15.01 -13.83 2.85
N GLY A 57 14.95 -14.09 1.55
CA GLY A 57 15.01 -15.44 1.01
C GLY A 57 16.43 -16.02 1.07
N PRO A 58 16.61 -17.26 0.58
CA PRO A 58 17.92 -17.89 0.51
C PRO A 58 18.86 -17.12 -0.44
N PRO A 59 20.18 -17.34 -0.32
CA PRO A 59 21.16 -16.85 -1.30
C PRO A 59 20.82 -17.29 -2.73
N VAL A 60 21.00 -16.38 -3.68
CA VAL A 60 20.77 -16.63 -5.12
C VAL A 60 22.06 -16.46 -5.93
N ARG A 61 22.88 -15.46 -5.61
CA ARG A 61 24.17 -15.21 -6.28
C ARG A 61 25.17 -14.63 -5.29
N ASP A 62 26.42 -15.08 -5.35
CA ASP A 62 27.52 -14.61 -4.49
C ASP A 62 27.21 -14.66 -2.99
N GLY A 63 26.46 -15.68 -2.55
CA GLY A 63 26.01 -15.81 -1.16
C GLY A 63 24.95 -14.78 -0.74
N LYS A 64 24.45 -13.94 -1.65
CA LYS A 64 23.48 -12.88 -1.36
C LYS A 64 22.05 -13.29 -1.77
N PRO A 65 21.04 -13.02 -0.94
CA PRO A 65 19.64 -13.12 -1.34
C PRO A 65 19.29 -12.14 -2.46
N TYR A 66 18.28 -12.48 -3.27
CA TYR A 66 17.84 -11.65 -4.39
C TYR A 66 17.53 -10.19 -3.98
N ALA A 67 16.85 -9.99 -2.86
CA ALA A 67 16.50 -8.65 -2.38
C ALA A 67 17.72 -7.75 -2.13
N VAL A 68 18.90 -8.32 -1.82
CA VAL A 68 20.15 -7.56 -1.67
C VAL A 68 20.73 -7.22 -3.03
N ILE A 69 20.73 -8.18 -3.96
CA ILE A 69 21.23 -8.00 -5.32
C ILE A 69 20.41 -6.95 -6.07
N ALA A 70 19.09 -7.00 -5.94
CA ALA A 70 18.14 -6.11 -6.61
C ALA A 70 17.83 -4.83 -5.82
N HIS A 71 18.53 -4.56 -4.72
CA HIS A 71 18.30 -3.39 -3.85
C HIS A 71 16.83 -3.20 -3.46
N THR A 72 16.11 -4.30 -3.21
CA THR A 72 14.68 -4.26 -2.93
C THR A 72 14.41 -3.57 -1.59
N ALA A 73 13.42 -2.67 -1.58
CA ALA A 73 12.95 -2.01 -0.38
C ALA A 73 12.63 -3.01 0.74
N ARG A 74 13.18 -2.76 1.93
CA ARG A 74 13.10 -3.68 3.08
C ARG A 74 11.92 -3.39 4.00
N SER A 75 11.39 -2.18 3.94
CA SER A 75 10.25 -1.74 4.74
C SER A 75 9.43 -0.69 4.01
N VAL A 76 8.23 -0.43 4.50
CA VAL A 76 7.29 0.53 3.93
C VAL A 76 7.83 1.96 3.92
N SER A 77 8.83 2.29 4.75
CA SER A 77 9.40 3.65 4.79
C SER A 77 9.98 4.11 3.44
N ALA A 78 10.49 3.18 2.63
CA ALA A 78 10.97 3.50 1.28
C ALA A 78 9.82 3.96 0.36
N PHE A 79 8.63 3.36 0.49
CA PHE A 79 7.44 3.81 -0.23
C PHE A 79 7.10 5.25 0.18
N VAL A 80 7.03 5.53 1.48
CA VAL A 80 6.72 6.87 2.02
C VAL A 80 7.76 7.91 1.61
N ALA A 81 9.04 7.54 1.55
CA ALA A 81 10.10 8.44 1.12
C ALA A 81 9.96 8.82 -0.37
N ILE A 82 9.66 7.85 -1.24
CA ILE A 82 9.46 8.09 -2.68
C ILE A 82 8.18 8.89 -2.92
N ASP A 83 7.09 8.54 -2.23
CA ASP A 83 5.82 9.28 -2.26
C ASP A 83 6.04 10.78 -1.99
N ARG A 84 6.72 11.10 -0.88
CA ARG A 84 7.03 12.49 -0.51
C ARG A 84 7.96 13.18 -1.50
N ALA A 85 8.95 12.46 -2.04
CA ALA A 85 9.88 13.02 -3.03
C ALA A 85 9.16 13.37 -4.34
N LEU A 86 8.25 12.50 -4.80
CA LEU A 86 7.42 12.72 -5.97
C LEU A 86 6.45 13.90 -5.76
N LEU A 87 5.78 13.95 -4.60
CA LEU A 87 4.92 15.07 -4.23
C LEU A 87 5.67 16.40 -4.24
N ALA A 88 6.87 16.44 -3.66
CA ALA A 88 7.71 17.64 -3.64
C ALA A 88 8.16 18.07 -5.05
N ALA A 89 8.21 17.13 -6.01
CA ALA A 89 8.49 17.40 -7.41
C ALA A 89 7.24 17.79 -8.22
N GLY A 90 6.06 17.92 -7.58
CA GLY A 90 4.80 18.29 -8.24
C GLY A 90 4.08 17.13 -8.92
N VAL A 91 4.49 15.89 -8.65
CA VAL A 91 3.80 14.68 -9.16
C VAL A 91 2.63 14.34 -8.24
N ALA A 92 1.49 13.99 -8.83
CA ALA A 92 0.34 13.49 -8.09
C ALA A 92 0.67 12.13 -7.45
N VAL A 93 0.41 12.01 -6.15
CA VAL A 93 0.60 10.79 -5.36
C VAL A 93 -0.62 10.58 -4.45
N PRO A 94 -0.93 9.34 -4.03
CA PRO A 94 -2.03 9.12 -3.10
C PRO A 94 -1.68 9.74 -1.74
N ARG A 95 -2.60 10.55 -1.19
CA ARG A 95 -2.41 11.08 0.16
C ARG A 95 -2.27 9.94 1.18
N ILE A 96 -1.31 10.07 2.09
CA ILE A 96 -1.11 9.16 3.22
C ILE A 96 -1.88 9.71 4.43
N ASP A 97 -2.99 9.08 4.78
CA ASP A 97 -3.90 9.51 5.85
C ASP A 97 -3.40 9.08 7.23
N ALA A 98 -2.82 7.88 7.31
CA ALA A 98 -2.22 7.34 8.52
C ALA A 98 -1.08 6.38 8.16
N GLN A 99 -0.11 6.23 9.07
CA GLN A 99 1.04 5.35 8.88
C GLN A 99 1.50 4.71 10.20
N ASP A 100 1.86 3.45 10.13
CA ASP A 100 2.63 2.72 11.14
C ASP A 100 3.82 2.08 10.42
N LEU A 101 4.97 2.75 10.43
CA LEU A 101 6.15 2.32 9.68
C LEU A 101 6.81 1.07 10.29
N ASP A 102 6.63 0.85 11.58
CA ASP A 102 7.23 -0.26 12.30
C ASP A 102 6.49 -1.56 12.03
N GLN A 103 5.16 -1.51 12.10
CA GLN A 103 4.31 -2.63 11.68
C GLN A 103 4.22 -2.73 10.16
N GLY A 104 4.42 -1.65 9.41
CA GLY A 104 4.32 -1.65 7.95
C GLY A 104 2.88 -1.51 7.45
N PHE A 105 2.11 -0.59 8.02
CA PHE A 105 0.75 -0.25 7.59
C PHE A 105 0.67 1.18 7.09
N LEU A 106 -0.05 1.40 5.99
CA LEU A 106 -0.46 2.72 5.55
C LEU A 106 -1.97 2.71 5.29
N LEU A 107 -2.63 3.84 5.58
CA LEU A 107 -3.95 4.14 5.08
C LEU A 107 -3.81 5.23 4.01
N LEU A 108 -4.18 4.89 2.79
CA LEU A 108 -3.94 5.71 1.61
C LEU A 108 -5.26 6.18 1.01
N GLU A 109 -5.22 7.32 0.35
CA GLU A 109 -6.27 7.76 -0.56
C GLU A 109 -6.56 6.68 -1.62
N HIS A 110 -7.85 6.52 -1.95
CA HIS A 110 -8.29 5.70 -3.06
C HIS A 110 -8.42 6.57 -4.31
N LEU A 111 -7.48 6.45 -5.26
CA LEU A 111 -7.38 7.31 -6.45
C LEU A 111 -8.50 7.12 -7.50
N GLY A 112 -9.42 6.19 -7.26
CA GLY A 112 -10.56 5.92 -8.14
C GLY A 112 -10.57 4.47 -8.61
N SER A 113 -11.66 4.07 -9.25
CA SER A 113 -11.86 2.72 -9.79
C SER A 113 -11.98 2.69 -11.31
N GLU A 114 -11.85 3.85 -11.95
CA GLU A 114 -12.01 3.97 -13.39
C GLU A 114 -10.69 3.66 -14.10
N GLY A 115 -10.80 3.06 -15.28
CA GLY A 115 -9.63 2.79 -16.11
C GLY A 115 -9.10 4.03 -16.82
N PHE A 116 -7.92 3.88 -17.40
CA PHE A 116 -7.28 4.89 -18.27
C PHE A 116 -7.83 4.88 -19.69
N LEU A 117 -8.62 3.86 -20.06
CA LEU A 117 -9.21 3.72 -21.39
C LEU A 117 -10.68 4.14 -21.36
N ALA A 118 -11.10 4.88 -22.37
CA ALA A 118 -12.51 5.14 -22.64
C ALA A 118 -13.21 3.87 -23.16
N GLY A 119 -14.54 3.91 -23.27
CA GLY A 119 -15.34 2.77 -23.73
C GLY A 119 -15.02 2.30 -25.16
N ASN A 120 -14.33 3.12 -25.96
CA ASN A 120 -13.83 2.79 -27.29
C ASN A 120 -12.39 2.21 -27.27
N GLY A 121 -11.77 2.07 -26.10
CA GLY A 121 -10.40 1.56 -25.94
C GLY A 121 -9.28 2.60 -26.08
N GLU A 122 -9.61 3.86 -26.33
CA GLU A 122 -8.62 4.94 -26.46
C GLU A 122 -8.18 5.48 -25.08
N PRO A 123 -6.92 5.91 -24.91
CA PRO A 123 -6.46 6.57 -23.69
C PRO A 123 -7.21 7.88 -23.40
N VAL A 124 -7.55 8.12 -22.15
CA VAL A 124 -8.15 9.38 -21.68
C VAL A 124 -7.02 10.32 -21.28
N ALA A 125 -6.75 11.37 -22.05
CA ALA A 125 -5.59 12.26 -21.86
C ALA A 125 -5.54 12.96 -20.49
N GLU A 126 -6.69 13.12 -19.83
CA GLU A 126 -6.80 13.71 -18.49
C GLU A 126 -6.46 12.71 -17.36
N ARG A 127 -6.10 11.46 -17.69
CA ARG A 127 -5.83 10.36 -16.75
C ARG A 127 -4.47 9.71 -16.98
#